data_AF-A0A0Q7ZEV9-F1
#
_entry.id   AF-A0A0Q7ZEV9-F1
#
_cell.length_a   1.000
_cell.length_b   1.000
_cell.length_c   1.000
_cell.angle_alpha   90.00
_cell.angle_beta   90.00
_cell.angle_gamma   90.00
#
_symmetry.space_group_name_H-M   'P 1'
#
loop_
_entity.id
_entity.type
_entity.pdbx_description
1 polymer ?
#
loop_
_entity_poly.entity_id
_entity_poly.type
_entity_poly.pdbx_seq_one_letter_code
_entity_poly.pdbx_strand_id
1 'polypeptide(L)'
;MTRRRRDLDAERRDLAAAADRLLAGTPLRSPSGKLTSTELITESGLRRDVVYADHKDLVDDFTARVKAQHATPASIARIADDNRALKDENASLKAQLAAERETTNTVSKIAGELSLELLQAREELASLRRVPRLTPRPARGLP
;
A
#
# COMPACT_ATOMS: atom_id res chain seq x y z
N MET A 1 -55.02 21.54 29.78
CA MET A 1 -53.73 21.28 29.11
C MET A 1 -54.01 20.54 27.81
N THR A 2 -54.02 21.26 26.69
CA THR A 2 -54.26 20.71 25.35
C THR A 2 -53.08 19.84 24.97
N ARG A 3 -53.27 18.51 24.89
CA ARG A 3 -52.26 17.62 24.29
C ARG A 3 -52.07 18.11 22.85
N ARG A 4 -50.91 18.71 22.58
CA ARG A 4 -50.48 19.12 21.25
C ARG A 4 -50.69 17.90 20.33
N ARG A 5 -51.57 18.04 19.33
CA ARG A 5 -51.84 16.96 18.38
C ARG A 5 -50.50 16.66 17.71
N ARG A 6 -49.97 15.46 17.92
CA ARG A 6 -48.71 15.03 17.30
C ARG A 6 -48.92 14.98 15.80
N ASP A 7 -48.00 15.60 15.07
CA ASP A 7 -47.97 15.55 13.61
C ASP A 7 -47.02 14.44 13.21
N LEU A 8 -47.58 13.23 13.07
CA LEU A 8 -46.82 12.03 12.76
C LEU A 8 -46.08 12.15 11.42
N ASP A 9 -46.64 12.89 10.46
CA ASP A 9 -46.02 13.07 9.14
C ASP A 9 -44.84 14.04 9.20
N ALA A 10 -44.90 15.07 10.06
CA ALA A 10 -43.74 15.91 10.34
C ALA A 10 -42.63 15.12 11.05
N GLU A 11 -42.98 14.36 12.10
CA GLU A 11 -42.03 13.53 12.84
C GLU A 11 -41.35 12.50 11.93
N ARG A 12 -42.11 11.83 11.05
CA ARG A 12 -41.59 10.86 10.09
C ARG A 12 -40.60 11.49 9.12
N ARG A 13 -40.92 12.69 8.61
CA ARG A 13 -40.02 13.45 7.71
C ARG A 13 -38.74 13.86 8.41
N ASP A 14 -38.83 14.33 9.65
CA ASP A 14 -37.66 14.74 10.44
C ASP A 14 -36.73 13.55 10.72
N LEU A 15 -37.29 12.38 11.05
CA LEU A 15 -36.53 11.16 11.28
C LEU A 15 -35.88 10.62 9.99
N ALA A 16 -36.60 10.64 8.86
CA ALA A 16 -36.05 10.24 7.57
C ALA A 16 -34.91 11.18 7.12
N ALA A 17 -35.09 12.49 7.25
CA ALA A 17 -34.06 13.46 6.91
C ALA A 17 -32.82 13.32 7.81
N ALA A 18 -33.01 12.98 9.09
CA ALA A 18 -31.91 12.66 10.00
C ALA A 18 -31.15 11.40 9.58
N ALA A 19 -31.86 10.35 9.17
CA ALA A 19 -31.26 9.12 8.65
C ALA A 19 -30.40 9.40 7.41
N ASP A 20 -30.91 10.17 6.46
CA ASP A 20 -30.19 10.50 5.22
C ASP A 20 -28.92 11.31 5.52
N ARG A 21 -28.99 12.30 6.43
CA ARG A 21 -27.81 13.07 6.85
C ARG A 21 -26.74 12.23 7.52
N LEU A 22 -27.14 11.31 8.40
CA LEU A 22 -26.20 10.39 9.05
C LEU A 22 -25.55 9.46 8.03
N LEU A 23 -26.33 8.85 7.14
CA LEU A 23 -25.81 7.98 6.07
C LEU A 23 -24.91 8.73 5.08
N ALA A 24 -25.14 10.02 4.87
CA ALA A 24 -24.29 10.89 4.04
C ALA A 24 -23.05 11.44 4.78
N GLY A 25 -22.90 11.17 6.08
CA GLY A 25 -21.79 11.66 6.89
C GLY A 25 -21.83 13.18 7.18
N THR A 26 -23.01 13.79 7.10
CA THR A 26 -23.23 15.24 7.36
C THR A 26 -24.18 15.48 8.54
N PRO A 27 -23.86 14.97 9.75
CA PRO A 27 -24.71 15.16 10.93
C PRO A 27 -24.77 16.63 11.36
N LEU A 28 -25.95 17.08 11.81
CA LEU A 28 -26.17 18.44 12.31
C LEU A 28 -26.25 18.52 13.82
N ARG A 29 -26.75 17.48 14.49
CA ARG A 29 -27.02 17.46 15.94
C ARG A 29 -26.35 16.29 16.65
N SER A 30 -26.08 15.19 15.93
CA SER A 30 -25.39 14.03 16.48
C SER A 30 -23.91 14.39 16.76
N PRO A 31 -23.43 14.30 18.02
CA PRO A 31 -22.09 14.73 18.40
C PRO A 31 -20.96 13.84 17.85
N SER A 32 -21.22 12.54 17.63
CA SER A 32 -20.18 11.61 17.15
C SER A 32 -20.34 11.20 15.69
N GLY A 33 -21.53 11.40 15.11
CA GLY A 33 -21.84 11.01 13.72
C GLY A 33 -21.92 9.49 13.52
N LYS A 34 -21.94 8.70 14.60
CA LYS A 34 -21.99 7.24 14.51
C LYS A 34 -23.33 6.79 13.95
N LEU A 35 -23.30 5.77 13.11
CA LEU A 35 -24.49 5.17 12.51
C LEU A 35 -25.22 4.24 13.49
N THR A 36 -25.75 4.81 14.57
CA THR A 36 -26.49 4.08 15.63
C THR A 36 -27.90 4.64 15.79
N SER A 37 -28.83 3.83 16.30
CA SER A 37 -30.20 4.26 16.55
C SER A 37 -30.28 5.43 17.56
N THR A 38 -29.39 5.48 18.55
CA THR A 38 -29.33 6.58 19.50
C THR A 38 -28.93 7.89 18.83
N GLU A 39 -27.94 7.85 17.93
CA GLU A 39 -27.53 9.03 17.17
C GLU A 39 -28.59 9.47 16.16
N LEU A 40 -29.32 8.53 15.55
CA LEU A 40 -30.47 8.83 14.71
C LEU A 40 -31.57 9.59 15.48
N ILE A 41 -31.89 9.14 16.69
CA ILE A 41 -32.87 9.81 17.55
C ILE A 41 -32.38 11.23 17.90
N THR A 42 -31.12 11.37 18.32
CA THR A 42 -30.50 12.68 18.61
C THR A 42 -30.52 13.59 17.39
N GLU A 43 -30.19 13.07 16.22
CA GLU A 43 -30.14 13.82 14.96
C GLU A 43 -31.52 14.28 14.49
N SER A 44 -32.56 13.47 14.72
CA SER A 44 -33.95 13.83 14.41
C SER A 44 -34.55 14.85 15.39
N GLY A 45 -33.98 14.98 16.60
CA GLY A 45 -34.53 15.81 17.66
C GLY A 45 -35.83 15.26 18.28
N LEU A 46 -36.24 14.05 17.90
CA LEU A 46 -37.41 13.37 18.46
C LEU A 46 -37.07 12.67 19.77
N ARG A 47 -38.10 12.44 20.60
CA ARG A 47 -37.95 11.68 21.83
C ARG A 47 -37.96 10.18 21.54
N ARG A 48 -37.14 9.42 22.27
CA ARG A 48 -36.98 7.96 22.11
C ARG A 48 -38.31 7.18 22.21
N ASP A 49 -39.17 7.57 23.14
CA ASP A 49 -40.49 6.95 23.32
C ASP A 49 -41.40 7.14 22.10
N VAL A 50 -41.36 8.31 21.47
CA VAL A 50 -42.12 8.61 20.25
C VAL A 50 -41.59 7.79 19.07
N VAL A 51 -40.26 7.76 18.89
CA VAL A 51 -39.63 7.04 17.77
C VAL A 51 -39.94 5.54 17.83
N TYR A 52 -39.81 4.89 18.99
CA TYR A 52 -40.08 3.46 19.10
C TYR A 52 -41.57 3.09 19.15
N ALA A 53 -42.45 4.02 19.54
CA ALA A 53 -43.89 3.78 19.52
C ALA A 53 -44.47 3.87 18.09
N ASP A 54 -44.09 4.90 17.34
CA ASP A 54 -44.78 5.28 16.10
C ASP A 54 -43.92 5.16 14.83
N HIS A 55 -42.58 5.13 14.95
CA HIS A 55 -41.64 5.19 13.81
C HIS A 55 -40.53 4.14 13.87
N LYS A 56 -40.83 2.97 14.46
CA LYS A 56 -39.85 1.89 14.62
C LYS A 56 -39.36 1.34 13.27
N ASP A 57 -40.25 1.31 12.28
CA ASP A 57 -39.96 0.93 10.90
C ASP A 57 -38.76 1.70 10.33
N LEU A 58 -38.70 3.02 10.54
CA LEU A 58 -37.61 3.85 10.05
C LEU A 58 -36.27 3.58 10.76
N VAL A 59 -36.31 3.22 12.04
CA VAL A 59 -35.10 2.83 12.79
C VAL A 59 -34.56 1.49 12.28
N ASP A 60 -35.47 0.55 12.01
CA ASP A 60 -35.12 -0.76 11.48
C ASP A 60 -34.55 -0.63 10.04
N ASP A 61 -35.18 0.18 9.20
CA ASP A 61 -34.70 0.50 7.84
C ASP A 61 -33.33 1.18 7.86
N PHE A 62 -33.13 2.18 8.73
CA PHE A 62 -31.82 2.81 8.90
C PHE A 62 -30.78 1.79 9.31
N THR A 63 -31.08 0.94 10.30
CA THR A 63 -30.16 -0.11 10.76
C THR A 63 -29.84 -1.11 9.65
N ALA A 64 -30.82 -1.48 8.81
CA ALA A 64 -30.62 -2.34 7.65
C ALA A 64 -29.71 -1.68 6.60
N ARG A 65 -29.91 -0.39 6.31
CA ARG A 65 -29.05 0.38 5.39
C ARG A 65 -27.62 0.51 5.90
N VAL A 66 -27.44 0.77 7.19
CA VAL A 66 -26.12 0.82 7.86
C VAL A 66 -25.44 -0.54 7.75
N LYS A 67 -26.16 -1.64 8.01
CA LYS A 67 -25.63 -3.00 7.82
C LYS A 67 -25.29 -3.28 6.36
N ALA A 68 -26.06 -2.79 5.39
CA ALA A 68 -25.76 -2.95 3.97
C ALA A 68 -24.52 -2.15 3.53
N GLN A 69 -24.32 -0.93 4.07
CA GLN A 69 -23.11 -0.12 3.81
C GLN A 69 -21.85 -0.74 4.46
N HIS A 70 -21.99 -1.33 5.65
CA HIS A 70 -20.89 -1.97 6.37
C HIS A 70 -20.74 -3.47 6.15
N ALA A 71 -21.64 -4.10 5.40
CA ALA A 71 -21.46 -5.45 4.94
C ALA A 71 -20.29 -5.42 3.98
N THR A 72 -19.10 -5.78 4.47
CA THR A 72 -17.86 -5.85 3.72
C THR A 72 -18.15 -6.50 2.37
N PRO A 73 -18.19 -5.73 1.26
CA PRO A 73 -18.47 -6.31 -0.02
C PRO A 73 -17.40 -7.36 -0.28
N ALA A 74 -17.75 -8.53 -0.80
CA ALA A 74 -16.80 -9.60 -1.10
C ALA A 74 -15.60 -9.11 -1.95
N SER A 75 -15.76 -8.01 -2.67
CA SER A 75 -14.69 -7.29 -3.37
C SER A 75 -13.59 -6.74 -2.44
N ILE A 76 -13.90 -6.26 -1.23
CA ILE A 76 -12.88 -5.78 -0.28
C ILE A 76 -12.04 -6.93 0.28
N ALA A 77 -12.66 -8.09 0.55
CA ALA A 77 -11.93 -9.29 0.96
C ALA A 77 -10.96 -9.76 -0.15
N ARG A 78 -11.44 -9.80 -1.40
CA ARG A 78 -10.59 -10.10 -2.56
C ARG A 78 -9.46 -9.09 -2.72
N ILE A 79 -9.72 -7.80 -2.59
CA ILE A 79 -8.69 -6.76 -2.64
C ILE A 79 -7.66 -6.94 -1.52
N ALA A 80 -8.06 -7.37 -0.33
CA ALA A 80 -7.14 -7.62 0.77
C ALA A 80 -6.25 -8.85 0.50
N ASP A 81 -6.80 -9.90 -0.09
CA ASP A 81 -6.06 -11.10 -0.48
C ASP A 81 -5.11 -10.81 -1.67
N ASP A 82 -5.57 -10.08 -2.68
CA ASP A 82 -4.74 -9.63 -3.82
C ASP A 82 -3.59 -8.75 -3.34
N ASN A 83 -3.85 -7.83 -2.39
CA ASN A 83 -2.80 -7.02 -1.78
C ASN A 83 -1.78 -7.86 -1.00
N ARG A 84 -2.22 -8.96 -0.37
CA ARG A 84 -1.29 -9.88 0.32
C ARG A 84 -0.43 -10.60 -0.69
N ALA A 85 -1.02 -11.16 -1.74
CA ALA A 85 -0.32 -11.84 -2.82
C ALA A 85 0.71 -10.92 -3.51
N LEU A 86 0.32 -9.69 -3.84
CA LEU A 86 1.21 -8.69 -4.45
C LEU A 86 2.38 -8.30 -3.53
N LYS A 87 2.15 -8.22 -2.21
CA LYS A 87 3.24 -7.94 -1.25
C LYS A 87 4.24 -9.08 -1.19
N ASP A 88 3.75 -10.32 -1.18
CA ASP A 88 4.60 -11.51 -1.15
C ASP A 88 5.42 -11.62 -2.45
N GLU A 89 4.80 -11.37 -3.60
CA GLU A 89 5.49 -11.34 -4.90
C GLU A 89 6.55 -10.22 -4.94
N ASN A 90 6.23 -9.02 -4.45
CA ASN A 90 7.18 -7.92 -4.40
C ASN A 90 8.37 -8.22 -3.49
N ALA A 91 8.14 -8.89 -2.35
CA ALA A 91 9.21 -9.35 -1.47
C ALA A 91 10.12 -10.38 -2.16
N SER A 92 9.53 -11.34 -2.89
CA SER A 92 10.27 -12.32 -3.69
C SER A 92 11.10 -11.66 -4.78
N LEU A 93 10.52 -10.74 -5.55
CA LEU A 93 11.22 -10.02 -6.62
C LEU A 93 12.36 -9.16 -6.07
N LYS A 94 12.19 -8.52 -4.91
CA LYS A 94 13.27 -7.77 -4.24
C LYS A 94 14.42 -8.68 -3.83
N ALA A 95 14.13 -9.88 -3.31
CA ALA A 95 15.15 -10.85 -2.95
C ALA A 95 15.92 -11.33 -4.19
N GLN A 96 15.22 -11.63 -5.29
CA GLN A 96 15.84 -12.01 -6.56
C GLN A 96 16.72 -10.89 -7.13
N LEU A 97 16.23 -9.64 -7.11
CA LEU A 97 17.00 -8.49 -7.56
C LEU A 97 18.26 -8.25 -6.71
N ALA A 98 18.18 -8.49 -5.40
CA ALA A 98 19.35 -8.40 -4.52
C ALA A 98 20.39 -9.46 -4.87
N ALA A 99 19.96 -10.72 -5.06
CA ALA A 99 20.84 -11.81 -5.46
C ALA A 99 21.51 -11.54 -6.82
N GLU A 100 20.77 -11.07 -7.82
CA GLU A 100 21.32 -10.72 -9.14
C GLU A 100 22.32 -9.55 -9.10
N ARG A 101 22.11 -8.60 -8.19
CA ARG A 101 23.09 -7.52 -7.97
C ARG A 101 24.38 -8.04 -7.35
N GLU A 102 24.27 -9.00 -6.44
CA GLU A 102 25.43 -9.61 -5.80
C GLU A 102 26.24 -10.46 -6.77
N THR A 103 25.58 -11.26 -7.63
CA THR A 103 26.24 -12.01 -8.71
C THR A 103 26.93 -11.05 -9.69
N THR A 104 26.24 -10.00 -10.14
CA THR A 104 26.80 -8.99 -11.05
C THR A 104 28.02 -8.31 -10.46
N ASN A 105 27.97 -7.94 -9.17
CA ASN A 105 29.10 -7.34 -8.48
C ASN A 105 30.29 -8.30 -8.39
N THR A 106 30.04 -9.57 -8.09
CA THR A 106 31.08 -10.60 -8.01
C THR A 106 31.76 -10.81 -9.35
N VAL A 107 30.97 -10.96 -10.42
CA VAL A 107 31.49 -11.12 -11.78
C VAL A 107 32.30 -9.89 -12.21
N SER A 108 31.82 -8.68 -11.87
CA SER A 108 32.53 -7.44 -12.20
C SER A 108 33.90 -7.33 -11.52
N LYS A 109 34.01 -7.77 -10.27
CA LYS A 109 35.30 -7.82 -9.54
C LYS A 109 36.27 -8.79 -10.21
N ILE A 110 35.82 -10.01 -10.49
CA ILE A 110 36.63 -11.04 -11.15
C ILE A 110 37.10 -10.55 -12.52
N ALA A 111 36.21 -9.94 -13.31
CA ALA A 111 36.57 -9.40 -14.62
C ALA A 111 37.63 -8.27 -14.51
N GLY A 112 37.54 -7.44 -13.47
CA GLY A 112 38.55 -6.42 -13.16
C GLY A 112 39.91 -7.03 -12.82
N GLU A 113 39.94 -8.01 -11.93
CA GLU A 113 41.17 -8.73 -11.53
C GLU A 113 41.83 -9.41 -12.73
N LEU A 114 41.06 -10.17 -13.52
CA LEU A 114 41.55 -10.82 -14.74
C LEU A 114 42.08 -9.82 -15.77
N SER A 115 41.46 -8.65 -15.88
CA SER A 115 41.93 -7.59 -16.79
C SER A 115 43.28 -7.03 -16.36
N LEU A 116 43.51 -6.89 -15.05
CA LEU A 116 44.79 -6.44 -14.48
C LEU A 116 45.88 -7.50 -14.68
N GLU A 117 45.59 -8.77 -14.37
CA GLU A 117 46.54 -9.88 -14.57
C GLU A 117 46.95 -10.00 -16.04
N LEU A 118 45.98 -9.85 -16.95
CA LEU A 118 46.22 -9.92 -18.38
C LEU A 118 47.09 -8.74 -18.86
N LEU A 119 46.89 -7.54 -18.32
CA LEU A 119 47.75 -6.39 -18.61
C LEU A 119 49.19 -6.64 -18.12
N GLN A 120 49.35 -7.11 -16.87
CA GLN A 120 50.66 -7.42 -16.28
C GLN A 120 51.41 -8.49 -17.11
N ALA A 121 50.75 -9.58 -17.47
CA ALA A 121 51.33 -10.63 -18.30
C ALA A 121 51.79 -10.10 -19.68
N ARG A 122 51.03 -9.17 -20.27
CA ARG A 122 51.43 -8.52 -21.54
C ARG A 122 52.65 -7.62 -21.36
N GLU A 123 52.73 -6.88 -20.28
CA GLU A 123 53.89 -6.03 -19.96
C GLU A 123 55.15 -6.85 -19.70
N GLU A 124 55.04 -7.96 -18.96
CA GLU A 124 56.14 -8.91 -18.73
C GLU A 124 56.64 -9.54 -20.04
N LEU A 125 55.73 -9.99 -20.91
CA LEU A 125 56.12 -10.51 -22.23
C LEU A 125 56.80 -9.45 -23.09
N ALA A 126 56.36 -8.19 -23.00
CA ALA A 126 56.99 -7.09 -23.72
C ALA A 126 58.39 -6.76 -23.17
N SER A 127 58.60 -6.86 -21.85
CA SER A 127 59.90 -6.61 -21.23
C SER A 127 60.91 -7.71 -21.60
N LEU A 128 60.51 -8.98 -21.56
CA LEU A 128 61.33 -10.13 -21.99
C LEU A 128 61.77 -10.02 -23.46
N ARG A 129 60.91 -9.47 -24.33
CA ARG A 129 61.24 -9.22 -25.74
C ARG A 129 62.24 -8.08 -25.96
N ARG A 130 62.37 -7.14 -25.01
CA ARG A 130 63.27 -5.98 -25.13
C ARG A 130 64.71 -6.25 -24.68
N VAL A 131 65.05 -7.46 -24.24
CA VAL A 131 66.43 -7.81 -23.87
C VAL A 131 67.33 -7.72 -25.12
N PRO A 132 68.36 -6.86 -25.15
CA PRO A 132 69.21 -6.70 -26.32
C PRO A 132 69.98 -7.99 -26.57
N ARG A 133 69.91 -8.51 -27.80
CA ARG A 133 70.78 -9.62 -28.21
C ARG A 133 72.22 -9.14 -28.16
N LEU A 134 73.04 -9.78 -27.34
CA LEU A 134 74.48 -9.54 -27.30
C LEU A 134 75.05 -9.79 -28.70
N THR A 135 75.45 -8.72 -29.38
CA THR A 135 76.20 -8.82 -30.64
C THR A 135 77.57 -9.43 -30.33
N PRO A 136 78.04 -10.43 -31.10
CA PRO A 136 79.30 -11.08 -30.83
C PRO A 136 80.44 -10.06 -30.82
N ARG A 137 81.23 -10.09 -29.74
CA ARG A 137 82.39 -9.23 -29.51
C ARG A 137 83.39 -9.40 -30.66
N PRO A 138 83.79 -8.34 -31.38
CA PRO A 138 84.76 -8.48 -32.45
C PRO A 138 86.09 -8.98 -31.87
N ALA A 139 86.64 -10.03 -32.49
CA ALA A 139 87.92 -10.59 -32.12
C ALA A 139 89.00 -9.50 -32.22
N ARG A 140 89.59 -9.17 -31.07
CA ARG A 140 90.64 -8.16 -30.95
C ARG A 140 91.92 -8.75 -31.55
N GLY A 141 92.21 -8.44 -32.81
CA GLY A 141 93.51 -8.66 -33.42
C GLY A 141 94.56 -7.79 -32.72
N LEU A 142 95.70 -8.40 -32.42
CA LEU A 142 96.92 -7.80 -31.86
C LEU A 142 98.10 -8.52 -32.54
N PRO A 143 99.26 -7.87 -32.67
CA PRO A 143 99.56 -6.59 -33.30
C PRO A 143 100.09 -6.74 -34.75
#